data_AF-R0KXQ3-F1
#
_entry.id   AF-R0KXQ3-F1
#
_cell.length_a   1.000
_cell.length_b   1.000
_cell.length_c   1.000
_cell.angle_alpha   90.00
_cell.angle_beta   90.00
_cell.angle_gamma   90.00
#
_symmetry.space_group_name_H-M   'P 1'
#
loop_
_entity.id
_entity.type
_entity.pdbx_description
1 polymer ?
#
loop_
_entity_poly.entity_id
_entity_poly.type
_entity_poly.pdbx_seq_one_letter_code
_entity_poly.pdbx_strand_id
1 'polypeptide(L)'
;SLVIRGEKDEQAVLCSKDKTYDMKIADTSNMLLFVPGCKTPEELNADEASGSVIHSQIAGFSNNYWELRRCRPKLKKLRKLLMEDPYEGPDSGKDQTSAVSHYTTEDLLSVVQASEEEIMHQLEVLDACKIEGNGNIQRQMQVLKLFFFFFPPCREMIEHILLSYGRKYTDDAGEVYFEMREDKICRAIAQMLLQNAVKFNLAEFQEVWQQSVPEGMTTRLDQLKGLALVDKNSRPETIFLLKVEDLPEDNQERFNSLFSVREKWTEEDITPYIQDLCSEKQTVGALLTKYARSSMQNGVKVYNSRRPIS
;
A
#
# COMPACT_ATOMS: atom_id res chain seq x y z
N SER A 1 13.72 -15.65 1.96
CA SER A 1 14.85 -15.21 1.12
C SER A 1 15.00 -13.71 1.25
N LEU A 2 16.18 -13.15 0.94
CA LEU A 2 16.42 -11.71 0.86
C LEU A 2 16.74 -11.36 -0.60
N VAL A 3 16.18 -10.26 -1.11
CA VAL A 3 16.32 -9.84 -2.51
C VAL A 3 16.56 -8.33 -2.56
N ILE A 4 17.55 -7.88 -3.32
CA ILE A 4 17.77 -6.44 -3.58
C ILE A 4 16.94 -6.05 -4.79
N ARG A 5 16.16 -4.96 -4.68
CA ARG A 5 15.27 -4.46 -5.73
C ARG A 5 15.50 -2.97 -6.02
N GLY A 6 15.33 -2.57 -7.27
CA GLY A 6 15.43 -1.19 -7.73
C GLY A 6 15.93 -1.10 -9.17
N GLU A 7 15.41 -0.15 -9.93
CA GLU A 7 15.90 0.16 -11.27
C GLU A 7 17.25 0.90 -11.24
N LYS A 8 17.87 1.08 -12.40
CA LYS A 8 19.22 1.68 -12.52
C LYS A 8 19.30 3.12 -12.00
N ASP A 9 18.19 3.84 -12.07
CA ASP A 9 18.03 5.24 -11.66
C ASP A 9 17.42 5.38 -10.25
N GLU A 10 17.14 4.27 -9.57
CA GLU A 10 16.56 4.25 -8.23
C GLU A 10 17.59 3.88 -7.16
N GLN A 11 17.37 4.36 -5.93
CA GLN A 11 18.10 3.88 -4.76
C GLN A 11 17.61 2.49 -4.39
N ALA A 12 18.48 1.48 -4.43
CA ALA A 12 18.12 0.10 -4.16
C ALA A 12 17.55 -0.10 -2.74
N VAL A 13 16.59 -1.02 -2.63
CA VAL A 13 16.02 -1.49 -1.36
C VAL A 13 16.33 -2.97 -1.16
N LEU A 14 16.41 -3.38 0.10
CA LEU A 14 16.44 -4.80 0.45
C LEU A 14 15.03 -5.24 0.83
N CYS A 15 14.54 -6.29 0.20
CA CYS A 15 13.26 -6.90 0.51
C CYS A 15 13.47 -8.25 1.19
N SER A 16 12.77 -8.43 2.30
CA SER A 16 12.45 -9.74 2.85
C SER A 16 11.17 -10.28 2.20
N LYS A 17 10.56 -11.33 2.77
CA LYS A 17 9.29 -11.85 2.27
C LYS A 17 8.14 -10.83 2.45
N ASP A 18 8.14 -10.13 3.58
CA ASP A 18 7.00 -9.35 4.08
C ASP A 18 7.32 -7.86 4.32
N LYS A 19 8.59 -7.46 4.21
CA LYS A 19 9.05 -6.10 4.55
C LYS A 19 10.12 -5.58 3.60
N THR A 20 10.07 -4.27 3.38
CA THR A 20 11.07 -3.49 2.62
C THR A 20 11.96 -2.64 3.52
N TYR A 21 13.24 -2.53 3.16
CA TYR A 21 14.26 -1.80 3.89
C TYR A 21 15.07 -0.90 2.95
N ASP A 22 15.20 0.37 3.32
CA ASP A 22 16.16 1.27 2.69
C ASP A 22 17.58 0.84 3.03
N MET A 23 18.47 0.92 2.04
CA MET A 23 19.88 0.61 2.19
C MET A 23 20.68 1.93 2.19
N LYS A 24 21.49 2.16 3.23
CA LYS A 24 22.38 3.33 3.30
C LYS A 24 23.79 2.90 3.62
N ILE A 25 24.76 3.51 2.95
CA ILE A 25 26.17 3.30 3.28
C ILE A 25 26.49 4.13 4.53
N ALA A 26 27.08 3.49 5.53
CA ALA A 26 27.63 4.12 6.71
C ALA A 26 29.16 3.97 6.66
N ASP A 27 29.85 5.10 6.51
CA ASP A 27 31.31 5.14 6.58
C ASP A 27 31.80 4.97 8.02
N THR A 28 32.97 4.38 8.16
CA THR A 28 33.65 4.17 9.44
C THR A 28 35.06 4.74 9.36
N SER A 29 35.55 5.29 10.47
CA SER A 29 36.94 5.75 10.59
C SER A 29 37.95 4.59 10.67
N ASN A 30 37.46 3.37 10.94
CA ASN A 30 38.26 2.18 11.14
C ASN A 30 38.23 1.31 9.87
N MET A 31 39.31 0.59 9.63
CA MET A 31 39.33 -0.40 8.56
C MET A 31 38.77 -1.73 9.07
N LEU A 32 37.70 -2.21 8.45
CA LEU A 32 37.13 -3.53 8.69
C LEU A 32 37.89 -4.54 7.82
N LEU A 33 38.50 -5.55 8.45
CA LEU A 33 39.24 -6.60 7.76
C LEU A 33 38.42 -7.88 7.70
N PHE A 34 38.28 -8.45 6.51
CA PHE A 34 37.68 -9.76 6.32
C PHE A 34 38.79 -10.81 6.37
N VAL A 35 38.83 -11.58 7.45
CA VAL A 35 39.84 -12.61 7.69
C VAL A 35 39.12 -13.95 7.87
N PRO A 36 38.95 -14.75 6.80
CA PRO A 36 38.27 -16.04 6.89
C PRO A 36 38.99 -16.97 7.87
N GLY A 37 38.22 -17.60 8.77
CA GLY A 37 38.78 -18.50 9.78
C GLY A 37 39.60 -17.80 10.87
N CYS A 38 39.48 -16.47 11.00
CA CYS A 38 40.03 -15.75 12.14
C CYS A 38 39.40 -16.27 13.43
N LYS A 39 40.25 -16.54 14.42
CA LYS A 39 39.82 -17.01 15.74
C LYS A 39 39.81 -15.87 16.73
N THR A 40 38.77 -15.82 17.56
CA THR A 40 38.74 -14.89 18.71
C THR A 40 39.71 -15.34 19.80
N PRO A 41 40.12 -14.46 20.73
CA PRO A 41 40.94 -14.85 21.87
C PRO A 41 40.33 -16.00 22.69
N GLU A 42 39.01 -16.09 22.77
CA GLU A 42 38.29 -17.17 23.48
C GLU A 42 38.35 -18.52 22.73
N GLU A 43 38.46 -18.51 21.40
CA GLU A 43 38.57 -19.70 20.55
C GLU A 43 40.01 -20.23 20.44
N LEU A 44 40.98 -19.45 20.90
CA LEU A 44 42.37 -19.86 21.04
C LEU A 44 42.52 -20.53 22.40
N ASN A 45 42.50 -21.87 22.42
CA ASN A 45 42.66 -22.66 23.65
C ASN A 45 43.94 -22.23 24.41
N ALA A 46 43.79 -21.80 25.67
CA ALA A 46 44.89 -21.37 26.52
C ALA A 46 45.90 -22.49 26.87
N ASP A 47 45.54 -23.76 26.63
CA ASP A 47 46.33 -24.95 26.96
C ASP A 47 47.35 -25.34 25.87
N GLU A 48 47.34 -24.69 24.70
CA GLU A 48 48.45 -24.84 23.75
C GLU A 48 49.65 -24.04 24.26
N ALA A 49 50.46 -24.67 25.12
CA ALA A 49 51.72 -24.17 25.68
C ALA A 49 52.84 -23.93 24.64
N SER A 50 52.49 -23.69 23.38
CA SER A 50 53.39 -23.41 22.27
C SER A 50 52.93 -22.12 21.62
N GLY A 51 53.79 -21.11 21.55
CA GLY A 51 53.55 -19.85 20.86
C GLY A 51 53.38 -20.07 19.35
N SER A 52 52.25 -20.63 18.96
CA SER A 52 51.90 -20.98 17.59
C SER A 52 51.52 -19.72 16.84
N VAL A 53 52.39 -19.30 15.92
CA VAL A 53 52.09 -18.18 15.02
C VAL A 53 51.14 -18.69 13.96
N ILE A 54 49.89 -18.26 14.02
CA ILE A 54 48.89 -18.55 12.99
C ILE A 54 48.99 -17.48 11.91
N HIS A 55 49.38 -17.88 10.71
CA HIS A 55 49.31 -17.01 9.55
C HIS A 55 47.86 -16.93 9.07
N SER A 56 47.28 -15.73 9.13
CA SER A 56 45.93 -15.46 8.63
C SER A 56 45.98 -14.49 7.45
N GLN A 57 45.41 -14.92 6.32
CA GLN A 57 45.34 -14.08 5.12
C GLN A 57 44.11 -13.18 5.17
N ILE A 58 44.31 -11.89 4.91
CA ILE A 58 43.21 -10.93 4.74
C ILE A 58 42.59 -11.18 3.35
N ALA A 59 41.32 -11.57 3.33
CA ALA A 59 40.56 -11.77 2.09
C ALA A 59 40.07 -10.43 1.49
N GLY A 60 39.91 -9.41 2.32
CA GLY A 60 39.53 -8.08 1.87
C GLY A 60 39.44 -7.10 3.02
N PHE A 61 39.12 -5.87 2.69
CA PHE A 61 38.85 -4.82 3.67
C PHE A 61 37.69 -3.94 3.19
N SER A 62 37.07 -3.25 4.13
CA SER A 62 36.11 -2.19 3.85
C SER A 62 36.29 -1.07 4.87
N ASN A 63 35.95 0.14 4.48
CA ASN A 63 35.82 1.29 5.38
C ASN A 63 34.35 1.70 5.58
N ASN A 64 33.41 0.94 5.03
CA ASN A 64 31.98 1.20 5.18
C ASN A 64 31.16 -0.10 5.23
N TYR A 65 29.90 0.04 5.64
CA TYR A 65 28.92 -1.05 5.64
C TYR A 65 27.54 -0.52 5.26
N TRP A 66 26.66 -1.43 4.85
CA TRP A 66 25.27 -1.11 4.57
C TRP A 66 24.44 -1.17 5.85
N GLU A 67 23.85 -0.05 6.24
CA GLU A 67 22.83 0.05 7.27
C GLU A 67 21.44 -0.13 6.62
N LEU A 68 20.64 -1.02 7.19
CA LEU A 68 19.28 -1.27 6.76
C LEU A 68 18.30 -0.54 7.67
N ARG A 69 17.35 0.19 7.07
CA ARG A 69 16.27 0.84 7.82
C ARG A 69 14.94 0.44 7.23
N ARG A 70 14.05 -0.13 8.06
CA ARG A 70 12.69 -0.48 7.64
C ARG A 70 12.02 0.77 7.08
N CYS A 71 11.49 0.67 5.87
CA CYS A 71 10.83 1.77 5.17
C CYS A 71 9.43 1.34 4.71
N ARG A 72 8.66 2.31 4.18
CA ARG A 72 7.38 2.03 3.55
C ARG A 72 7.62 1.62 2.09
N PRO A 73 6.91 0.60 1.58
CA PRO A 73 7.04 0.21 0.18
C PRO A 73 6.55 1.33 -0.73
N LYS A 74 7.23 1.53 -1.87
CA LYS A 74 6.87 2.57 -2.86
C LYS A 74 5.87 2.01 -3.87
N LEU A 75 4.59 2.05 -3.51
CA LEU A 75 3.52 1.34 -4.21
C LEU A 75 2.80 2.20 -5.26
N LYS A 76 3.09 3.51 -5.32
CA LYS A 76 2.58 4.38 -6.39
C LYS A 76 2.96 3.91 -7.79
N LYS A 77 4.18 3.37 -7.95
CA LYS A 77 4.65 2.84 -9.23
C LYS A 77 3.80 1.66 -9.69
N LEU A 78 3.53 0.70 -8.79
CA LEU A 78 2.64 -0.43 -9.05
C LEU A 78 1.27 0.04 -9.54
N ARG A 79 0.68 1.01 -8.83
CA ARG A 79 -0.62 1.57 -9.22
C ARG A 79 -0.58 2.21 -10.61
N LYS A 80 0.44 3.00 -10.91
CA LYS A 80 0.59 3.64 -12.23
C LYS A 80 0.62 2.59 -13.33
N LEU A 81 1.46 1.56 -13.18
CA LEU A 81 1.61 0.48 -14.16
C LEU A 81 0.27 -0.23 -14.43
N LEU A 82 -0.51 -0.51 -13.39
CA LEU A 82 -1.78 -1.23 -13.52
C LEU A 82 -2.96 -0.37 -13.99
N MET A 83 -2.90 0.95 -13.78
CA MET A 83 -3.93 1.89 -14.23
C MET A 83 -3.73 2.37 -15.68
N GLU A 84 -2.60 2.07 -16.30
CA GLU A 84 -2.36 2.37 -17.72
C GLU A 84 -3.28 1.54 -18.65
N ASP A 85 -3.64 0.32 -18.26
CA ASP A 85 -4.57 -0.54 -19.00
C ASP A 85 -5.54 -1.29 -18.07
N PRO A 86 -6.59 -0.62 -17.56
CA PRO A 86 -7.60 -1.28 -16.73
C PRO A 86 -8.43 -2.28 -17.56
N TYR A 87 -8.92 -3.34 -16.91
CA TYR A 87 -9.76 -4.33 -17.58
C TYR A 87 -11.07 -3.69 -18.07
N GLU A 88 -11.44 -3.99 -19.33
CA GLU A 88 -12.61 -3.39 -19.99
C GLU A 88 -13.74 -4.36 -20.29
N GLY A 89 -13.57 -5.65 -19.99
CA GLY A 89 -14.59 -6.68 -20.24
C GLY A 89 -14.16 -7.70 -21.30
N PRO A 90 -14.89 -8.82 -21.43
CA PRO A 90 -14.58 -9.88 -22.40
C PRO A 90 -14.83 -9.44 -23.85
N ASP A 91 -15.77 -8.50 -24.06
CA ASP A 91 -16.17 -7.99 -25.37
C ASP A 91 -15.36 -6.75 -25.80
N SER A 92 -14.36 -6.33 -25.01
CA SER A 92 -13.47 -5.26 -25.42
C SER A 92 -12.61 -5.80 -26.56
N GLY A 93 -13.04 -5.59 -27.80
CA GLY A 93 -12.33 -5.94 -29.03
C GLY A 93 -11.07 -5.10 -29.21
N LYS A 94 -10.18 -5.10 -28.21
CA LYS A 94 -8.86 -4.51 -28.30
C LYS A 94 -8.10 -5.34 -29.33
N ASP A 95 -7.96 -4.78 -30.53
CA ASP A 95 -7.09 -5.31 -31.57
C ASP A 95 -5.69 -5.54 -30.97
N GLN A 96 -5.10 -6.70 -31.25
CA GLN A 96 -3.80 -7.19 -30.75
C GLN A 96 -2.58 -6.35 -31.17
N THR A 97 -2.78 -5.10 -31.61
CA THR A 97 -1.79 -4.23 -32.23
C THR A 97 -1.31 -3.08 -31.34
N SER A 98 -1.92 -2.88 -30.17
CA SER A 98 -1.35 -1.99 -29.15
C SER A 98 -0.41 -2.80 -28.26
N ALA A 99 0.78 -2.28 -27.98
CA ALA A 99 1.72 -2.89 -27.03
C ALA A 99 1.12 -2.82 -25.62
N VAL A 100 0.20 -3.72 -25.31
CA VAL A 100 -0.44 -3.78 -24.01
C VAL A 100 0.59 -4.30 -23.01
N SER A 101 0.91 -3.47 -22.02
CA SER A 101 1.88 -3.80 -20.98
C SER A 101 1.23 -4.74 -19.99
N HIS A 102 1.30 -6.02 -20.30
CA HIS A 102 0.79 -7.08 -19.44
C HIS A 102 1.85 -7.46 -18.42
N TYR A 103 1.54 -7.32 -17.13
CA TYR A 103 2.47 -7.62 -16.05
C TYR A 103 2.12 -8.94 -15.37
N THR A 104 3.10 -9.83 -15.30
CA THR A 104 3.10 -10.97 -14.38
C THR A 104 3.51 -10.53 -12.97
N THR A 105 3.30 -11.39 -11.97
CA THR A 105 3.76 -11.12 -10.60
C THR A 105 5.29 -10.92 -10.58
N GLU A 106 6.01 -11.71 -11.38
CA GLU A 106 7.45 -11.63 -11.54
C GLU A 106 7.90 -10.29 -12.16
N ASP A 107 7.17 -9.80 -13.17
CA ASP A 107 7.45 -8.49 -13.78
C ASP A 107 7.26 -7.36 -12.77
N LEU A 108 6.15 -7.38 -12.02
CA LEU A 108 5.88 -6.39 -10.98
C LEU A 108 6.96 -6.41 -9.90
N LEU A 109 7.38 -7.60 -9.45
CA LEU A 109 8.47 -7.76 -8.49
C LEU A 109 9.80 -7.20 -9.04
N SER A 110 10.05 -7.29 -10.34
CA SER A 110 11.30 -6.79 -10.93
C SER A 110 11.37 -5.26 -11.00
N VAL A 111 10.22 -4.58 -11.04
CA VAL A 111 10.13 -3.12 -11.25
C VAL A 111 9.75 -2.36 -9.97
N VAL A 112 9.01 -2.97 -9.05
CA VAL A 112 8.46 -2.29 -7.86
C VAL A 112 9.35 -2.51 -6.63
N GLN A 113 9.69 -1.42 -5.94
CA GLN A 113 10.50 -1.43 -4.71
C GLN A 113 9.66 -1.80 -3.48
N ALA A 114 9.25 -3.07 -3.42
CA ALA A 114 8.44 -3.61 -2.33
C ALA A 114 8.71 -5.11 -2.13
N SER A 115 8.35 -5.65 -0.96
CA SER A 115 8.32 -7.08 -0.73
C SER A 115 7.14 -7.73 -1.47
N GLU A 116 7.19 -9.05 -1.62
CA GLU A 116 6.13 -9.79 -2.32
C GLU A 116 4.78 -9.65 -1.61
N GLU A 117 4.74 -9.80 -0.29
CA GLU A 117 3.48 -9.66 0.45
C GLU A 117 2.94 -8.21 0.41
N GLU A 118 3.81 -7.20 0.39
CA GLU A 118 3.40 -5.79 0.23
C GLU A 118 2.80 -5.51 -1.16
N ILE A 119 3.39 -6.07 -2.23
CA ILE A 119 2.83 -5.98 -3.59
C ILE A 119 1.48 -6.69 -3.66
N MET A 120 1.40 -7.94 -3.17
CA MET A 120 0.17 -8.71 -3.19
C MET A 120 -0.95 -8.03 -2.39
N HIS A 121 -0.63 -7.47 -1.23
CA HIS A 121 -1.59 -6.68 -0.46
C HIS A 121 -2.06 -5.44 -1.24
N GLN A 122 -1.15 -4.72 -1.90
CA GLN A 122 -1.53 -3.58 -2.71
C GLN A 122 -2.39 -3.96 -3.91
N LEU A 123 -2.14 -5.12 -4.53
CA LEU A 123 -2.98 -5.64 -5.61
C LEU A 123 -4.42 -5.90 -5.12
N GLU A 124 -4.59 -6.46 -3.92
CA GLU A 124 -5.91 -6.60 -3.30
C GLU A 124 -6.59 -5.24 -3.05
N VAL A 125 -5.84 -4.24 -2.59
CA VAL A 125 -6.35 -2.88 -2.35
C VAL A 125 -6.78 -2.20 -3.66
N LEU A 126 -6.09 -2.49 -4.76
CA LEU A 126 -6.41 -1.96 -6.09
C LEU A 126 -7.47 -2.77 -6.84
N ASP A 127 -8.07 -3.80 -6.22
CA ASP A 127 -8.96 -4.76 -6.89
C ASP A 127 -8.34 -5.32 -8.17
N ALA A 128 -7.03 -5.60 -8.13
CA ALA A 128 -6.30 -6.15 -9.24
C ALA A 128 -6.52 -7.66 -9.33
N CYS A 129 -7.12 -8.09 -10.43
CA CYS A 129 -7.43 -9.48 -10.71
C CYS A 129 -6.43 -10.07 -11.68
N LYS A 130 -6.16 -11.36 -11.51
CA LYS A 130 -5.42 -12.17 -12.45
C LYS A 130 -6.38 -12.68 -13.52
N ILE A 131 -6.28 -12.16 -14.74
CA ILE A 131 -7.17 -12.52 -15.85
C ILE A 131 -6.40 -13.42 -16.82
N GLU A 132 -7.02 -14.50 -17.28
CA GLU A 132 -6.46 -15.36 -18.33
C GLU A 132 -6.67 -14.65 -19.68
N GLY A 133 -5.59 -14.40 -20.42
CA GLY A 133 -5.68 -13.81 -21.75
C GLY A 133 -6.30 -14.80 -22.74
N ASN A 134 -7.04 -14.30 -23.74
CA ASN A 134 -7.52 -15.13 -24.84
C ASN A 134 -6.34 -15.62 -25.70
N GLY A 135 -5.83 -16.82 -25.43
CA GLY A 135 -4.74 -17.48 -26.18
C GLY A 135 -3.66 -18.09 -25.28
N ASN A 136 -2.53 -18.53 -25.87
CA ASN A 136 -1.34 -19.08 -25.17
C ASN A 136 -0.59 -18.04 -24.30
N ILE A 137 -1.28 -17.03 -23.78
CA ILE A 137 -0.70 -15.88 -23.10
C ILE A 137 -0.83 -16.09 -21.59
N GLN A 138 0.28 -15.91 -20.88
CA GLN A 138 0.38 -16.04 -19.42
C GLN A 138 -0.65 -15.17 -18.69
N ARG A 139 -1.07 -15.62 -17.52
CA ARG A 139 -2.04 -14.96 -16.63
C ARG A 139 -1.57 -13.55 -16.23
N GLN A 140 -2.41 -12.53 -16.41
CA GLN A 140 -2.03 -11.11 -16.34
C GLN A 140 -2.73 -10.38 -15.20
N MET A 141 -2.09 -9.39 -14.59
CA MET A 141 -2.68 -8.57 -13.52
C MET A 141 -3.35 -7.32 -14.09
N GLN A 142 -4.63 -7.11 -13.84
CA GLN A 142 -5.37 -5.91 -14.27
C GLN A 142 -6.31 -5.40 -13.17
N VAL A 143 -6.43 -4.08 -13.05
CA VAL A 143 -7.40 -3.45 -12.13
C VAL A 143 -8.80 -3.63 -12.68
N LEU A 144 -9.69 -4.18 -11.86
CA LEU A 144 -11.09 -4.33 -12.20
C LEU A 144 -11.81 -2.98 -12.07
N LYS A 145 -12.57 -2.60 -13.11
CA LYS A 145 -13.57 -1.53 -12.95
C LYS A 145 -14.63 -2.01 -11.96
N LEU A 146 -15.02 -1.17 -11.00
CA LEU A 146 -16.04 -1.47 -9.98
C LEU A 146 -17.37 -1.98 -10.55
N PHE A 147 -17.70 -1.67 -11.80
CA PHE A 147 -18.85 -2.25 -12.50
C PHE A 147 -18.83 -3.78 -12.52
N PHE A 148 -17.67 -4.39 -12.75
CA PHE A 148 -17.52 -5.84 -12.81
C PHE A 148 -17.64 -6.54 -11.45
N PHE A 149 -17.67 -5.76 -10.35
CA PHE A 149 -18.02 -6.29 -9.04
C PHE A 149 -19.45 -6.82 -9.01
N PHE A 150 -20.37 -6.14 -9.69
CA PHE A 150 -21.80 -6.48 -9.73
C PHE A 150 -22.18 -7.36 -10.91
N PHE A 151 -21.42 -7.25 -11.99
CA PHE A 151 -21.63 -8.04 -13.21
C PHE A 151 -20.33 -8.72 -13.62
N PRO A 152 -19.85 -9.71 -12.83
CA PRO A 152 -18.63 -10.42 -13.16
C PRO A 152 -18.86 -11.25 -14.43
N PRO A 153 -18.12 -10.98 -15.51
CA PRO A 153 -18.37 -11.58 -16.82
C PRO A 153 -17.83 -13.01 -16.96
N CYS A 154 -16.93 -13.44 -16.07
CA CYS A 154 -16.30 -14.76 -16.14
C CYS A 154 -16.07 -15.36 -14.75
N ARG A 155 -15.78 -16.67 -14.74
CA ARG A 155 -15.57 -17.46 -13.53
C ARG A 155 -14.39 -16.95 -12.70
N GLU A 156 -13.31 -16.53 -13.35
CA GLU A 156 -12.09 -16.04 -12.72
C GLU A 156 -12.38 -14.77 -11.92
N MET A 157 -13.25 -13.89 -12.44
CA MET A 157 -13.66 -12.67 -11.77
C MET A 157 -14.62 -12.96 -10.62
N ILE A 158 -15.53 -13.93 -10.76
CA ILE A 158 -16.36 -14.40 -9.64
C ILE A 158 -15.48 -14.94 -8.52
N GLU A 159 -14.53 -15.84 -8.84
CA GLU A 159 -13.59 -16.41 -7.87
C GLU A 159 -12.74 -15.31 -7.21
N HIS A 160 -12.23 -14.35 -7.99
CA HIS A 160 -11.48 -13.22 -7.45
C HIS A 160 -12.33 -12.38 -6.48
N ILE A 161 -13.56 -12.00 -6.87
CA ILE A 161 -14.46 -11.23 -6.00
C ILE A 161 -14.73 -12.01 -4.70
N LEU A 162 -15.05 -13.30 -4.79
CA LEU A 162 -15.30 -14.14 -3.62
C LEU A 162 -14.06 -14.25 -2.70
N LEU A 163 -12.84 -14.30 -3.25
CA LEU A 163 -11.61 -14.35 -2.46
C LEU A 163 -11.22 -12.98 -1.87
N SER A 164 -11.36 -11.91 -2.66
CA SER A 164 -10.99 -10.54 -2.28
C SER A 164 -11.98 -9.94 -1.29
N TYR A 165 -13.27 -10.26 -1.43
CA TYR A 165 -14.36 -9.70 -0.63
C TYR A 165 -14.99 -10.71 0.33
N GLY A 166 -14.74 -12.00 0.17
CA GLY A 166 -15.25 -13.03 1.08
C GLY A 166 -14.18 -13.60 2.01
N ARG A 167 -14.63 -14.41 2.97
CA ARG A 167 -13.85 -15.35 3.75
C ARG A 167 -14.28 -16.76 3.34
N LYS A 168 -13.34 -17.51 2.76
CA LYS A 168 -13.56 -18.91 2.38
C LYS A 168 -13.58 -19.79 3.62
N TYR A 169 -14.55 -20.70 3.71
CA TYR A 169 -14.53 -21.81 4.64
C TYR A 169 -15.01 -23.09 3.94
N THR A 170 -14.62 -24.22 4.51
CA THR A 170 -14.97 -25.54 4.00
C THR A 170 -15.62 -26.30 5.15
N ASP A 171 -16.78 -26.89 4.90
CA ASP A 171 -17.48 -27.67 5.92
C ASP A 171 -16.92 -29.10 6.03
N ASP A 172 -17.48 -29.88 6.96
CA ASP A 172 -17.08 -31.27 7.19
C ASP A 172 -17.40 -32.19 6.00
N ALA A 173 -18.31 -31.78 5.10
CA ALA A 173 -18.65 -32.50 3.87
C ALA A 173 -17.69 -32.16 2.70
N GLY A 174 -16.82 -31.17 2.87
CA GLY A 174 -15.90 -30.69 1.84
C GLY A 174 -16.48 -29.60 0.93
N GLU A 175 -17.69 -29.11 1.23
CA GLU A 175 -18.34 -28.04 0.47
C GLU A 175 -17.71 -26.68 0.82
N VAL A 176 -17.53 -25.85 -0.22
CA VAL A 176 -16.87 -24.56 -0.10
C VAL A 176 -17.90 -23.45 -0.03
N TYR A 177 -17.80 -22.64 1.01
CA TYR A 177 -18.64 -21.48 1.23
C TYR A 177 -17.82 -20.20 1.36
N PHE A 178 -18.47 -19.08 1.08
CA PHE A 178 -17.88 -17.75 1.24
C PHE A 178 -18.80 -16.89 2.11
N GLU A 179 -18.23 -16.35 3.18
CA GLU A 179 -18.87 -15.30 3.97
C GLU A 179 -18.40 -13.94 3.45
N MET A 180 -19.32 -13.15 2.89
CA MET A 180 -18.99 -11.87 2.28
C MET A 180 -18.69 -10.80 3.35
N ARG A 181 -17.59 -10.04 3.18
CA ARG A 181 -17.17 -8.98 4.10
C ARG A 181 -17.96 -7.71 3.83
N GLU A 182 -18.97 -7.46 4.65
CA GLU A 182 -19.86 -6.29 4.60
C GLU A 182 -19.09 -4.98 4.37
N ASP A 183 -18.10 -4.67 5.21
CA ASP A 183 -17.38 -3.40 5.14
C ASP A 183 -16.67 -3.18 3.80
N LYS A 184 -16.08 -4.23 3.21
CA LYS A 184 -15.43 -4.12 1.90
C LYS A 184 -16.45 -3.85 0.80
N ILE A 185 -17.58 -4.53 0.84
CA ILE A 185 -18.64 -4.40 -0.16
C ILE A 185 -19.26 -3.02 -0.06
N CYS A 186 -19.74 -2.61 1.12
CA CYS A 186 -20.30 -1.28 1.32
C CYS A 186 -19.33 -0.18 0.87
N ARG A 187 -18.03 -0.31 1.18
CA ARG A 187 -16.99 0.63 0.74
C ARG A 187 -16.82 0.67 -0.78
N ALA A 188 -16.78 -0.48 -1.46
CA ALA A 188 -16.70 -0.52 -2.92
C ALA A 188 -17.91 0.14 -3.58
N ILE A 189 -19.12 -0.11 -3.06
CA ILE A 189 -20.35 0.49 -3.59
C ILE A 189 -20.35 2.01 -3.41
N ALA A 190 -19.93 2.50 -2.24
CA ALA A 190 -19.76 3.93 -2.01
C ALA A 190 -18.73 4.56 -2.97
N GLN A 191 -17.60 3.89 -3.21
CA GLN A 191 -16.60 4.35 -4.17
C GLN A 191 -17.20 4.52 -5.56
N MET A 192 -18.00 3.55 -6.03
CA MET A 192 -18.68 3.62 -7.32
C MET A 192 -19.65 4.80 -7.39
N LEU A 193 -20.49 4.98 -6.37
CA LEU A 193 -21.48 6.07 -6.32
C LEU A 193 -20.82 7.45 -6.32
N LEU A 194 -19.66 7.59 -5.68
CA LEU A 194 -18.93 8.86 -5.58
C LEU A 194 -17.96 9.11 -6.74
N GLN A 195 -17.63 8.10 -7.57
CA GLN A 195 -16.58 8.17 -8.61
C GLN A 195 -16.78 9.33 -9.60
N ASN A 196 -18.03 9.68 -9.92
CA ASN A 196 -18.37 10.74 -10.87
C ASN A 196 -18.92 12.02 -10.20
N ALA A 197 -19.00 12.05 -8.86
CA ALA A 197 -19.54 13.17 -8.12
C ALA A 197 -18.40 14.05 -7.59
N VAL A 198 -18.38 15.35 -7.96
CA VAL A 198 -17.45 16.31 -7.36
C VAL A 198 -17.76 16.49 -5.87
N LYS A 199 -19.05 16.66 -5.55
CA LYS A 199 -19.62 16.63 -4.20
C LYS A 199 -21.02 16.03 -4.29
N PHE A 200 -21.39 15.22 -3.30
CA PHE A 200 -22.73 14.65 -3.15
C PHE A 200 -23.34 15.20 -1.86
N ASN A 201 -24.62 15.60 -1.89
CA ASN A 201 -25.39 15.81 -0.66
C ASN A 201 -25.31 14.56 0.24
N LEU A 202 -24.91 14.74 1.51
CA LEU A 202 -24.66 13.63 2.43
C LEU A 202 -25.91 12.79 2.71
N ALA A 203 -27.06 13.43 2.92
CA ALA A 203 -28.30 12.72 3.27
C ALA A 203 -28.80 11.88 2.08
N GLU A 204 -28.84 12.49 0.89
CA GLU A 204 -29.21 11.78 -0.35
C GLU A 204 -28.22 10.64 -0.65
N PHE A 205 -26.93 10.87 -0.45
CA PHE A 205 -25.91 9.83 -0.62
C PHE A 205 -26.16 8.65 0.32
N GLN A 206 -26.46 8.87 1.60
CA GLN A 206 -26.70 7.78 2.54
C GLN A 206 -27.91 6.91 2.16
N GLU A 207 -28.99 7.54 1.67
CA GLU A 207 -30.16 6.81 1.17
C GLU A 207 -29.81 5.97 -0.07
N VAL A 208 -29.20 6.58 -1.08
CA VAL A 208 -28.79 5.88 -2.32
C VAL A 208 -27.79 4.76 -2.01
N TRP A 209 -26.85 5.02 -1.10
CA TRP A 209 -25.83 4.05 -0.71
C TRP A 209 -26.46 2.83 -0.03
N GLN A 210 -27.35 3.02 0.94
CA GLN A 210 -28.05 1.91 1.61
C GLN A 210 -28.96 1.12 0.65
N GLN A 211 -29.56 1.77 -0.35
CA GLN A 211 -30.36 1.09 -1.37
C GLN A 211 -29.52 0.31 -2.39
N SER A 212 -28.25 0.66 -2.55
CA SER A 212 -27.35 0.05 -3.54
C SER A 212 -26.61 -1.19 -3.02
N VAL A 213 -26.56 -1.39 -1.69
CA VAL A 213 -25.89 -2.57 -1.10
C VAL A 213 -26.82 -3.79 -1.10
N PRO A 214 -26.27 -5.03 -1.15
CA PRO A 214 -27.07 -6.25 -1.07
C PRO A 214 -27.93 -6.33 0.20
N GLU A 215 -29.05 -7.07 0.11
CA GLU A 215 -29.93 -7.32 1.25
C GLU A 215 -29.15 -7.94 2.42
N GLY A 216 -29.42 -7.45 3.63
CA GLY A 216 -28.74 -7.88 4.86
C GLY A 216 -27.49 -7.10 5.23
N MET A 217 -26.99 -6.20 4.36
CA MET A 217 -25.83 -5.34 4.66
C MET A 217 -26.24 -3.94 5.14
N THR A 218 -25.47 -3.40 6.10
CA THR A 218 -25.73 -2.05 6.66
C THR A 218 -24.62 -1.07 6.31
N THR A 219 -24.98 0.10 5.78
CA THR A 219 -24.02 1.16 5.45
C THR A 219 -23.75 2.08 6.65
N ARG A 220 -22.48 2.43 6.85
CA ARG A 220 -22.05 3.29 7.95
C ARG A 220 -20.84 4.13 7.54
N LEU A 221 -20.82 5.42 7.91
CA LEU A 221 -19.75 6.35 7.48
C LEU A 221 -18.34 5.93 7.92
N ASP A 222 -18.20 5.14 8.98
CA ASP A 222 -16.92 4.58 9.42
C ASP A 222 -16.30 3.62 8.38
N GLN A 223 -17.11 2.96 7.56
CA GLN A 223 -16.66 2.12 6.44
C GLN A 223 -15.96 2.93 5.34
N LEU A 224 -16.15 4.26 5.30
CA LEU A 224 -15.59 5.17 4.29
C LEU A 224 -14.31 5.87 4.74
N LYS A 225 -13.79 5.54 5.93
CA LYS A 225 -12.53 6.10 6.45
C LYS A 225 -11.39 5.85 5.45
N GLY A 226 -10.75 6.93 5.01
CA GLY A 226 -9.66 6.88 4.03
C GLY A 226 -10.11 6.78 2.56
N LEU A 227 -11.42 6.73 2.28
CA LEU A 227 -11.99 6.71 0.92
C LEU A 227 -12.72 8.01 0.57
N ALA A 228 -13.49 8.55 1.52
CA ALA A 228 -14.34 9.72 1.28
C ALA A 228 -14.33 10.67 2.48
N LEU A 229 -14.39 11.97 2.19
CA LEU A 229 -14.38 13.02 3.19
C LEU A 229 -15.78 13.64 3.33
N VAL A 230 -16.29 13.66 4.56
CA VAL A 230 -17.56 14.32 4.90
C VAL A 230 -17.30 15.74 5.36
N ASP A 231 -17.88 16.72 4.66
CA ASP A 231 -17.90 18.13 5.02
C ASP A 231 -19.22 18.48 5.72
N LYS A 232 -19.16 18.58 7.05
CA LYS A 232 -20.29 18.97 7.90
C LYS A 232 -20.44 20.49 8.03
N ASN A 233 -19.47 21.26 7.52
CA ASN A 233 -19.49 22.72 7.58
C ASN A 233 -20.21 23.32 6.37
N SER A 234 -20.35 22.57 5.28
CA SER A 234 -21.17 22.96 4.13
C SER A 234 -22.68 22.90 4.45
N ARG A 235 -23.46 23.64 3.67
CA ARG A 235 -24.94 23.66 3.75
C ARG A 235 -25.50 23.51 2.32
N PRO A 236 -26.11 22.37 1.96
CA PRO A 236 -26.23 21.13 2.76
C PRO A 236 -24.87 20.49 3.06
N GLU A 237 -24.83 19.59 4.04
CA GLU A 237 -23.62 18.77 4.30
C GLU A 237 -23.32 17.91 3.09
N THR A 238 -22.04 17.73 2.77
CA THR A 238 -21.63 17.02 1.55
C THR A 238 -20.56 15.97 1.81
N ILE A 239 -20.48 14.98 0.93
CA ILE A 239 -19.43 13.96 0.90
C ILE A 239 -18.81 13.90 -0.50
N PHE A 240 -17.51 13.62 -0.57
CA PHE A 240 -16.80 13.45 -1.85
C PHE A 240 -15.61 12.50 -1.70
N LEU A 241 -15.12 11.97 -2.81
CA LEU A 241 -13.94 11.09 -2.80
C LEU A 241 -12.68 11.84 -2.40
N LEU A 242 -11.94 11.23 -1.48
CA LEU A 242 -10.58 11.57 -1.14
C LEU A 242 -9.95 10.25 -0.78
N LYS A 243 -9.28 9.59 -1.72
CA LYS A 243 -8.74 8.25 -1.49
C LYS A 243 -7.33 8.36 -0.94
N VAL A 244 -7.03 7.62 0.12
CA VAL A 244 -5.68 7.58 0.70
C VAL A 244 -4.63 7.17 -0.34
N GLU A 245 -5.00 6.27 -1.27
CA GLU A 245 -4.14 5.82 -2.36
C GLU A 245 -3.77 6.92 -3.37
N ASP A 246 -4.57 7.98 -3.48
CA ASP A 246 -4.32 9.14 -4.37
C ASP A 246 -3.34 10.15 -3.75
N LEU A 247 -3.13 10.09 -2.43
CA LEU A 247 -2.35 11.08 -1.71
C LEU A 247 -0.84 10.93 -1.94
N PRO A 248 -0.04 12.00 -1.80
CA PRO A 248 1.43 11.95 -1.83
C PRO A 248 2.03 10.89 -0.90
N GLU A 249 3.13 10.22 -1.28
CA GLU A 249 3.85 9.28 -0.39
C GLU A 249 4.78 10.03 0.59
N ASP A 250 5.26 11.23 0.20
CA ASP A 250 5.99 12.11 1.10
C ASP A 250 5.08 12.70 2.17
N ASN A 251 5.59 12.75 3.40
CA ASN A 251 4.82 13.22 4.54
C ASN A 251 4.43 14.69 4.37
N GLN A 252 5.37 15.57 4.05
CA GLN A 252 5.10 17.01 3.97
C GLN A 252 4.16 17.34 2.81
N GLU A 253 4.38 16.73 1.64
CA GLU A 253 3.49 16.89 0.49
C GLU A 253 2.07 16.40 0.80
N ARG A 254 1.93 15.27 1.51
CA ARG A 254 0.61 14.75 1.87
C ARG A 254 -0.13 15.70 2.81
N PHE A 255 0.53 16.19 3.86
CA PHE A 255 -0.08 17.16 4.77
C PHE A 255 -0.47 18.43 4.02
N ASN A 256 0.38 18.94 3.12
CA ASN A 256 0.04 20.11 2.30
C ASN A 256 -1.20 19.84 1.44
N SER A 257 -1.25 18.70 0.74
CA SER A 257 -2.39 18.29 -0.09
C SER A 257 -3.69 18.19 0.72
N LEU A 258 -3.66 17.55 1.90
CA LEU A 258 -4.81 17.44 2.79
C LEU A 258 -5.29 18.81 3.29
N PHE A 259 -4.36 19.71 3.64
CA PHE A 259 -4.73 21.05 4.09
C PHE A 259 -5.22 21.96 2.96
N SER A 260 -4.86 21.69 1.70
CA SER A 260 -5.48 22.34 0.53
C SER A 260 -6.92 21.90 0.31
N VAL A 261 -7.24 20.63 0.60
CA VAL A 261 -8.61 20.10 0.49
C VAL A 261 -9.52 20.66 1.60
N ARG A 262 -8.99 20.78 2.82
CA ARG A 262 -9.71 21.34 3.97
C ARG A 262 -8.71 22.05 4.88
N GLU A 263 -8.99 23.31 5.21
CA GLU A 263 -8.06 24.14 5.99
C GLU A 263 -7.83 23.60 7.43
N LYS A 264 -8.90 23.08 8.06
CA LYS A 264 -8.89 22.65 9.46
C LYS A 264 -9.45 21.24 9.61
N TRP A 265 -8.67 20.37 10.23
CA TRP A 265 -9.01 18.96 10.43
C TRP A 265 -9.08 18.61 11.91
N THR A 266 -10.03 17.75 12.28
CA THR A 266 -9.97 17.06 13.57
C THR A 266 -8.96 15.91 13.49
N GLU A 267 -8.52 15.39 14.65
CA GLU A 267 -7.67 14.18 14.68
C GLU A 267 -8.39 12.98 14.05
N GLU A 268 -9.68 12.83 14.35
CA GLU A 268 -10.52 11.75 13.83
C GLU A 268 -10.62 11.78 12.31
N ASP A 269 -10.84 12.97 11.72
CA ASP A 269 -10.99 13.11 10.27
C ASP A 269 -9.67 12.90 9.51
N ILE A 270 -8.54 13.38 10.06
CA ILE A 270 -7.26 13.32 9.34
C ILE A 270 -6.57 11.96 9.49
N THR A 271 -6.79 11.26 10.61
CA THR A 271 -6.11 9.99 10.92
C THR A 271 -6.20 8.96 9.79
N PRO A 272 -7.37 8.67 9.20
CA PRO A 272 -7.49 7.71 8.11
C PRO A 272 -6.61 7.99 6.88
N TYR A 273 -6.16 9.24 6.69
CA TYR A 273 -5.36 9.68 5.55
C TYR A 273 -3.85 9.72 5.83
N ILE A 274 -3.44 9.59 7.09
CA ILE A 274 -2.04 9.65 7.51
C ILE A 274 -1.60 8.44 8.34
N GLN A 275 -2.51 7.51 8.64
CA GLN A 275 -2.23 6.34 9.47
C GLN A 275 -1.19 5.42 8.81
N ASP A 276 -1.23 5.28 7.49
CA ASP A 276 -0.24 4.56 6.68
C ASP A 276 1.14 5.26 6.65
N LEU A 277 1.21 6.54 7.06
CA LEU A 277 2.48 7.21 7.27
C LEU A 277 3.18 6.84 8.58
N CYS A 278 2.48 6.16 9.49
CA CYS A 278 3.04 5.79 10.78
C CYS A 278 4.09 4.67 10.65
N SER A 279 5.01 4.63 11.61
CA SER A 279 6.00 3.56 11.76
C SER A 279 6.18 3.24 13.24
N GLU A 280 7.00 2.24 13.57
CA GLU A 280 7.28 1.85 14.97
C GLU A 280 7.74 3.03 15.85
N LYS A 281 8.40 4.04 15.26
CA LYS A 281 8.91 5.22 15.98
C LYS A 281 8.09 6.49 15.75
N GLN A 282 7.04 6.45 14.93
CA GLN A 282 6.29 7.63 14.51
C GLN A 282 4.79 7.35 14.53
N THR A 283 4.11 7.92 15.53
CA THR A 283 2.65 7.83 15.69
C THR A 283 1.93 8.96 14.96
N VAL A 284 0.61 8.85 14.83
CA VAL A 284 -0.26 9.92 14.29
C VAL A 284 -0.05 11.23 15.05
N GLY A 285 -0.05 11.20 16.38
CA GLY A 285 0.20 12.39 17.20
C GLY A 285 1.58 13.01 16.96
N ALA A 286 2.61 12.19 16.74
CA ALA A 286 3.95 12.65 16.40
C ALA A 286 4.00 13.30 15.00
N LEU A 287 3.29 12.73 14.02
CA LEU A 287 3.13 13.30 12.69
C LEU A 287 2.43 14.67 12.75
N LEU A 288 1.27 14.74 13.43
CA LEU A 288 0.51 15.98 13.58
C LEU A 288 1.33 17.06 14.29
N THR A 289 2.07 16.70 15.33
CA THR A 289 2.96 17.62 16.03
C THR A 289 4.06 18.14 15.11
N LYS A 290 4.60 17.31 14.21
CA LYS A 290 5.71 17.67 13.31
C LYS A 290 5.26 18.49 12.10
N TYR A 291 4.13 18.14 11.49
CA TYR A 291 3.70 18.66 10.18
C TYR A 291 2.52 19.64 10.24
N ALA A 292 1.81 19.74 11.38
CA ALA A 292 0.66 20.62 11.55
C ALA A 292 0.85 21.61 12.71
N ARG A 293 -0.05 22.60 12.78
CA ARG A 293 -0.26 23.48 13.92
C ARG A 293 -1.63 23.16 14.53
N SER A 294 -1.70 23.01 15.85
CA SER A 294 -2.96 22.81 16.55
C SER A 294 -3.57 24.13 17.00
N SER A 295 -4.90 24.25 16.93
CA SER A 295 -5.69 25.33 17.52
C SER A 295 -7.02 24.78 18.06
N MET A 296 -7.76 25.61 18.80
CA MET A 296 -9.10 25.27 19.28
C MET A 296 -10.14 25.98 18.42
N GLN A 297 -11.17 25.27 17.98
CA GLN A 297 -12.32 25.81 17.27
C GLN A 297 -13.59 25.20 17.87
N ASN A 298 -14.50 26.04 18.36
CA ASN A 298 -15.74 25.61 19.02
C ASN A 298 -15.52 24.55 20.13
N GLY A 299 -14.44 24.68 20.90
CA GLY A 299 -14.08 23.73 21.96
C GLY A 299 -13.44 22.42 21.48
N VAL A 300 -13.27 22.22 20.17
CA VAL A 300 -12.62 21.04 19.59
C VAL A 300 -11.22 21.40 19.11
N LYS A 301 -10.24 20.52 19.38
CA LYS A 301 -8.88 20.68 18.87
C LYS A 301 -8.85 20.36 17.37
N VAL A 302 -8.33 21.29 16.59
CA VAL A 302 -8.18 21.17 15.13
C VAL A 302 -6.73 21.39 14.71
N TYR A 303 -6.35 20.83 13.57
CA TYR A 303 -5.02 20.88 12.97
C TYR A 303 -5.08 21.59 11.61
N ASN A 304 -4.11 22.46 11.34
CA ASN A 304 -3.97 23.20 10.08
C ASN A 304 -2.50 23.28 9.66
N SER A 305 -2.24 23.77 8.45
CA SER A 305 -0.88 23.92 7.93
C SER A 305 -0.04 24.88 8.77
N ARG A 306 1.24 24.55 8.95
CA ARG A 306 2.22 25.41 9.63
C ARG A 306 2.62 26.63 8.80
N ARG A 307 2.49 26.55 7.48
CA ARG A 307 2.86 27.59 6.51
C ARG A 307 1.63 27.93 5.66
N PRO A 308 1.49 29.18 5.18
CA PRO A 308 0.49 29.49 4.17
C PRO A 308 0.67 28.53 2.99
N ILE A 309 -0.42 27.91 2.58
CA ILE A 309 -0.44 27.06 1.40
C ILE A 309 -0.61 28.01 0.22
N SER A 310 0.41 28.09 -0.63
CA SER A 310 0.41 28.88 -1.87
C SER A 310 -0.35 28.17 -2.97
#